data_AF-K2J0K3-F1
#
_entry.id   AF-K2J0K3-F1
#
_cell.length_a   1.000
_cell.length_b   1.000
_cell.length_c   1.000
_cell.angle_alpha   90.00
_cell.angle_beta   90.00
_cell.angle_gamma   90.00
#
_symmetry.space_group_name_H-M   'P 1'
#
loop_
_entity.id
_entity.type
_entity.pdbx_description
1 polymer ?
#
loop_
_entity_poly.entity_id
_entity_poly.type
_entity_poly.pdbx_seq_one_letter_code
_entity_poly.pdbx_strand_id
1 'polypeptide(L)'
;MTRCLDHTTAVRVVLGHFIFVFIHPFIDGNGRIARFLMNVMMIAAGQPWTGVRFEQRKAYMAVLETASVTGGIRPFDSLLAETRATQ
;
A
#
# COMPACT_ATOMS: atom_id res chain seq x y z
N MET A 1 19.59 4.10 10.24
CA MET A 1 19.20 5.25 9.37
C MET A 1 18.18 4.74 8.37
N THR A 2 16.89 4.90 8.65
CA THR A 2 15.82 4.55 7.70
C THR A 2 15.79 5.63 6.63
N ARG A 3 16.14 5.29 5.40
CA ARG A 3 16.07 6.23 4.27
C ARG A 3 14.59 6.57 4.04
N CYS A 4 14.21 7.82 3.83
CA CYS A 4 12.84 8.12 3.38
C CYS A 4 12.67 7.68 1.92
N LEU A 5 11.47 7.23 1.55
CA LEU A 5 11.13 7.01 0.15
C LEU A 5 11.30 8.31 -0.63
N ASP A 6 11.97 8.25 -1.79
CA ASP A 6 11.84 9.34 -2.74
C ASP A 6 10.39 9.42 -3.23
N HIS A 7 9.97 10.63 -3.64
CA HIS A 7 8.59 10.89 -4.04
C HIS A 7 8.12 9.98 -5.18
N THR A 8 8.98 9.68 -6.14
CA THR A 8 8.66 8.83 -7.30
C THR A 8 8.42 7.39 -6.87
N THR A 9 9.23 6.89 -5.94
CA THR A 9 9.13 5.53 -5.42
C THR A 9 7.90 5.36 -4.54
N ALA A 10 7.58 6.33 -3.68
CA ALA A 10 6.33 6.31 -2.89
C ALA A 10 5.10 6.20 -3.82
N VAL A 11 5.05 7.02 -4.87
CA VAL A 11 3.97 6.96 -5.88
C VAL A 11 3.90 5.58 -6.54
N ARG A 12 5.04 4.98 -6.94
CA ARG A 12 5.08 3.64 -7.54
C ARG A 12 4.58 2.56 -6.60
N VAL A 13 4.97 2.61 -5.32
CA VAL A 13 4.55 1.64 -4.30
C VAL A 13 3.03 1.69 -4.11
N VAL A 14 2.50 2.90 -3.90
CA VAL A 14 1.09 3.15 -3.63
C VAL A 14 0.23 2.78 -4.84
N LEU A 15 0.57 3.29 -6.03
CA LEU A 15 -0.19 3.02 -7.25
C LEU A 15 -0.04 1.58 -7.73
N GLY A 16 1.16 1.00 -7.66
CA GLY A 16 1.38 -0.39 -8.06
C GLY A 16 0.54 -1.36 -7.23
N HIS A 17 0.46 -1.14 -5.92
CA HIS A 17 -0.46 -1.87 -5.05
C HIS A 17 -1.92 -1.65 -5.46
N PHE A 18 -2.35 -0.40 -5.57
CA PHE A 18 -3.75 -0.05 -5.81
C PHE A 18 -4.25 -0.57 -7.15
N ILE A 19 -3.50 -0.35 -8.24
CA ILE A 19 -3.85 -0.79 -9.59
C ILE A 19 -4.00 -2.32 -9.64
N PHE A 20 -3.11 -3.06 -8.97
CA PHE A 20 -3.21 -4.51 -8.93
C PHE A 20 -4.49 -4.98 -8.23
N VAL A 21 -4.84 -4.40 -7.07
CA VAL A 21 -6.08 -4.73 -6.36
C VAL A 21 -7.32 -4.31 -7.15
N PHE A 22 -7.24 -3.18 -7.86
CA PHE A 22 -8.31 -2.63 -8.67
C PHE A 22 -8.62 -3.50 -9.90
N ILE A 23 -7.59 -3.96 -10.62
CA ILE A 23 -7.76 -4.88 -11.77
C ILE A 23 -8.30 -6.23 -11.31
N HIS A 24 -7.90 -6.71 -10.13
CA HIS A 24 -8.34 -7.97 -9.54
C HIS A 24 -8.18 -9.20 -10.46
N PRO A 25 -6.95 -9.51 -10.93
CA PRO A 25 -6.73 -10.49 -11.99
C PRO A 25 -6.95 -11.97 -11.59
N PHE A 26 -6.98 -12.28 -10.30
CA PHE A 26 -7.12 -13.65 -9.81
C PHE A 26 -8.50 -13.89 -9.15
N ILE A 27 -8.92 -15.15 -9.07
CA ILE A 27 -10.18 -15.55 -8.40
C ILE A 27 -10.12 -15.28 -6.89
N ASP A 28 -8.96 -15.49 -6.27
CA ASP A 28 -8.68 -15.21 -4.86
C ASP A 28 -7.20 -14.83 -4.71
N GLY A 29 -6.85 -14.20 -3.59
CA GLY A 29 -5.47 -13.90 -3.22
C GLY A 29 -4.98 -12.52 -3.62
N ASN A 30 -5.78 -11.73 -4.34
CA ASN A 30 -5.38 -10.41 -4.83
C ASN A 30 -4.85 -9.50 -3.72
N GLY A 31 -5.54 -9.42 -2.58
CA GLY A 31 -5.07 -8.61 -1.44
C GLY A 31 -3.76 -9.12 -0.81
N ARG A 32 -3.52 -10.44 -0.83
CA ARG A 32 -2.25 -11.03 -0.33
C ARG A 32 -1.11 -10.68 -1.27
N ILE A 33 -1.29 -10.89 -2.58
CA ILE A 33 -0.29 -10.59 -3.60
C ILE A 33 -0.01 -9.09 -3.68
N ALA A 34 -1.03 -8.23 -3.58
CA ALA A 34 -0.85 -6.78 -3.61
C ALA A 34 0.04 -6.29 -2.47
N ARG A 35 -0.22 -6.73 -1.23
CA ARG A 35 0.61 -6.35 -0.08
C ARG A 35 2.02 -6.93 -0.17
N PHE A 36 2.17 -8.13 -0.73
CA PHE A 36 3.49 -8.70 -1.00
C PHE A 36 4.24 -7.85 -2.03
N LEU A 37 3.61 -7.51 -3.17
CA LEU A 37 4.18 -6.66 -4.21
C LEU A 37 4.56 -5.27 -3.68
N MET A 38 3.69 -4.66 -2.89
CA MET A 38 3.96 -3.40 -2.19
C MET A 38 5.26 -3.49 -1.37
N ASN A 39 5.41 -4.57 -0.60
CA ASN A 39 6.59 -4.79 0.23
C ASN A 39 7.86 -5.07 -0.60
N VAL A 40 7.75 -5.81 -1.70
CA VAL A 40 8.87 -6.01 -2.63
C VAL A 40 9.37 -4.68 -3.19
N MET A 41 8.45 -3.81 -3.64
CA MET A 41 8.80 -2.47 -4.13
C MET A 41 9.44 -1.60 -3.05
N MET A 42 8.96 -1.69 -1.80
CA MET A 42 9.53 -0.99 -0.67
C MET A 42 10.94 -1.48 -0.32
N ILE A 43 11.17 -2.79 -0.25
CA ILE A 43 12.49 -3.36 0.02
C ILE A 43 13.48 -3.00 -1.09
N ALA A 44 13.06 -3.06 -2.35
CA ALA A 44 13.90 -2.64 -3.48
C ALA A 44 14.32 -1.16 -3.39
N ALA A 45 13.52 -0.34 -2.70
CA ALA A 45 13.81 1.05 -2.41
C ALA A 45 14.61 1.28 -1.10
N GLY A 46 15.07 0.22 -0.44
CA GLY A 46 15.76 0.30 0.85
C GLY A 46 14.86 0.68 2.02
N GLN A 47 13.54 0.47 1.90
CA GLN A 47 12.60 0.64 3.00
C GLN A 47 12.39 -0.66 3.78
N PRO A 48 12.04 -0.56 5.08
CA PRO A 48 11.64 -1.72 5.86
C PRO A 48 10.33 -2.33 5.36
N TRP A 49 10.14 -3.61 5.69
CA TRP A 49 8.90 -4.32 5.44
C TRP A 49 7.73 -3.73 6.24
N THR A 50 6.64 -3.38 5.55
CA THR A 50 5.42 -2.82 6.13
C THR A 50 4.28 -3.83 6.16
N GLY A 51 3.90 -4.24 7.37
CA GLY A 51 2.75 -5.11 7.61
C GLY A 51 1.51 -4.30 8.02
N VAL A 52 0.45 -4.34 7.20
CA VAL A 52 -0.86 -3.79 7.60
C VAL A 52 -1.44 -4.69 8.69
N ARG A 53 -1.58 -4.15 9.91
CA ARG A 53 -2.03 -4.91 11.07
C ARG A 53 -3.53 -5.21 11.00
N PHE A 54 -3.97 -6.20 11.77
CA PHE A 54 -5.37 -6.61 11.79
C PHE A 54 -6.29 -5.46 12.25
N GLU A 55 -5.85 -4.66 13.21
CA GLU A 55 -6.59 -3.51 13.76
C GLU A 55 -6.81 -2.43 12.67
N GLN A 56 -5.89 -2.33 11.71
CA GLN A 56 -5.96 -1.38 10.61
C GLN A 56 -6.83 -1.87 9.44
N ARG A 57 -7.32 -3.12 9.48
CA ARG A 57 -8.09 -3.72 8.37
C ARG A 57 -9.25 -2.84 7.92
N LYS A 58 -10.01 -2.27 8.86
CA LYS A 58 -11.16 -1.43 8.52
C LYS A 58 -10.73 -0.14 7.81
N ALA A 59 -9.72 0.55 8.33
CA ALA A 59 -9.17 1.75 7.72
C ALA A 59 -8.58 1.46 6.33
N TYR A 60 -7.83 0.38 6.20
CA TYR A 60 -7.25 -0.09 4.94
C TYR A 60 -8.30 -0.36 3.87
N MET A 61 -9.41 -1.03 4.21
CA MET A 61 -10.49 -1.25 3.25
C MET A 61 -11.18 0.05 2.87
N ALA A 62 -11.44 0.94 3.83
CA ALA A 62 -12.10 2.23 3.58
C ALA A 62 -11.29 3.14 2.64
N VAL A 63 -9.96 3.20 2.79
CA VAL A 63 -9.12 4.01 1.90
C VAL A 63 -9.01 3.42 0.50
N LEU A 64 -9.04 2.09 0.35
CA LEU A 64 -9.07 1.44 -0.97
C LEU A 64 -10.41 1.64 -1.68
N GLU A 65 -11.52 1.56 -0.95
CA GLU A 65 -12.85 1.87 -1.46
C GLU A 65 -12.92 3.34 -1.92
N THR A 66 -12.44 4.27 -1.08
CA THR A 66 -12.38 5.70 -1.42
C THR A 66 -11.56 5.93 -2.69
N ALA A 67 -10.38 5.31 -2.80
CA ALA A 67 -9.54 5.42 -3.97
C ALA A 67 -10.21 4.84 -5.23
N SER A 68 -11.01 3.78 -5.09
CA SER A 68 -11.72 3.13 -6.20
C SER A 68 -12.92 3.94 -6.68
N VAL A 69 -13.66 4.58 -5.78
CA VAL A 69 -14.88 5.35 -6.10
C VAL A 69 -14.54 6.75 -6.60
N THR A 70 -13.57 7.41 -5.96
CA THR A 70 -13.29 8.84 -6.18
C THR A 70 -12.00 9.10 -6.97
N GLY A 71 -11.15 8.08 -7.16
CA GLY A 71 -9.78 8.24 -7.65
C GLY A 71 -8.82 8.86 -6.63
N GLY A 72 -9.28 9.17 -5.41
CA GLY A 72 -8.49 9.78 -4.36
C GLY A 72 -7.53 8.81 -3.69
N ILE A 73 -6.28 8.76 -4.16
CA ILE A 73 -5.26 7.83 -3.63
C ILE A 73 -4.53 8.31 -2.37
N ARG A 74 -4.54 9.63 -2.11
CA ARG A 74 -3.83 10.25 -0.97
C ARG A 74 -4.15 9.62 0.40
N PRO A 75 -5.41 9.27 0.73
CA PRO A 75 -5.71 8.61 2.00
C PRO A 75 -4.98 7.28 2.19
N PHE A 76 -4.75 6.53 1.11
CA PHE A 76 -4.02 5.27 1.16
C PHE A 76 -2.53 5.49 1.44
N ASP A 77 -1.90 6.49 0.81
CA ASP A 77 -0.51 6.89 1.11
C ASP A 77 -0.35 7.32 2.58
N SER A 78 -1.26 8.16 3.09
CA SER A 78 -1.26 8.58 4.49
C SER A 78 -1.37 7.40 5.46
N LEU A 79 -2.25 6.44 5.19
CA LEU A 79 -2.39 5.23 6.01
C LEU A 79 -1.10 4.40 6.01
N LEU A 80 -0.43 4.27 4.87
CA LEU A 80 0.83 3.54 4.80
C LEU A 80 1.95 4.27 5.55
N ALA A 81 1.99 5.60 5.50
CA ALA A 81 2.94 6.39 6.29
C ALA A 81 2.74 6.19 7.79
N GLU A 82 1.50 6.21 8.27
CA GLU A 82 1.16 5.94 9.67
C GLU A 82 1.52 4.51 10.07
N THR A 83 1.20 3.54 9.20
CA THR A 83 1.52 2.11 9.44
C THR A 83 3.01 1.92 9.64
N ARG A 84 3.85 2.55 8.81
CA ARG A 84 5.32 2.52 8.93
C ARG A 84 5.84 3.16 10.20
N ALA A 85 5.19 4.22 10.68
CA ALA A 85 5.63 4.94 11.87
C ALA A 85 5.40 4.18 13.19
N THR A 86 4.52 3.18 13.18
CA THR A 86 4.20 2.34 14.35
C THR A 86 4.81 0.94 14.27
N GLN A 87 5.85 0.72 13.46
CA GLN A 87 6.55 -0.57 13.34
C GLN A 87 7.77 -0.66 14.24
#